data_AF-A0A8B6ES42-F1
#
_entry.id   AF-A0A8B6ES42-F1
#
_cell.length_a   1.000
_cell.length_b   1.000
_cell.length_c   1.000
_cell.angle_alpha   90.00
_cell.angle_beta   90.00
_cell.angle_gamma   90.00
#
_symmetry.space_group_name_H-M   'P 1'
#
loop_
_entity.id
_entity.type
_entity.pdbx_description
1 polymer ?
#
loop_
_entity_poly.entity_id
_entity_poly.type
_entity_poly.pdbx_seq_one_letter_code
_entity_poly.pdbx_strand_id
1 'polypeptide(L)'
;MVEMLVHLDIICRQKVDEYESELFLVPCMIRTKREDNSHIDFDRSIHLAYRFKEEVVPPAILYRFIATFISIWKLRISTKSSRLMIFTDSADVTIDNEHDMRIDIQGNRIIVSLSHKESQNSIVPTIASTAQECLTHAITRISNFYFSVSEDSDCTRDLPFTIQIGIVCGSDLCFFDHMLRSKEEWTCPDHNRIHKTNSVSRWFADKSHTEGDRCLEDCPGLDMAWLDSNPDDRHLGRLAAEMTMEEIRKIYMHLKEKKPARSWEIINESKNKESFDIKIKALHDWKKNTLYASFKQIQQSMKEEDIDIHILCQISREVQKDLDQPKEKLFIRPSGSNLQQLSDHIGYQTYQLGIELGLKVVEMQQIERNHVTNLRSQTEEVLNKWRRHPEATYEVLLKALYRLELSSVLPYITYEEGLAEQAEVISSDDRRRIEHHAGQDDQNKNLIELVNKRGESTYNVFVDALRISGYKDLADELKYDSQEEGSGEALEPQNKGLSEWNVPVYKVRLQKNYSNIVHCINHENIVDHLISFDILTIADSQMINACPAQIQKNRKLMDILLHGSEKGFIEFLKALREDSVTTELADEIESTLVTSRDISTMHGCYK
;
A
#
# COMPACT_ATOMS: atom_id res chain seq x y z
N MET A 1 4.67 26.04 -33.22
CA MET A 1 4.97 24.60 -33.08
C MET A 1 5.15 24.22 -31.61
N VAL A 2 6.09 24.83 -30.87
CA VAL A 2 6.24 24.62 -29.41
C VAL A 2 4.96 24.95 -28.62
N GLU A 3 4.31 26.07 -28.90
CA GLU A 3 3.03 26.41 -28.25
C GLU A 3 1.92 25.41 -28.54
N MET A 4 1.87 24.84 -29.75
CA MET A 4 0.90 23.81 -30.12
C MET A 4 1.18 22.48 -29.38
N LEU A 5 2.46 22.15 -29.17
CA LEU A 5 2.89 20.98 -28.41
C LEU A 5 2.63 21.15 -26.90
N VAL A 6 2.76 22.38 -26.37
CA VAL A 6 2.33 22.73 -25.00
C VAL A 6 0.80 22.69 -24.88
N HIS A 7 0.07 23.16 -25.90
CA HIS A 7 -1.40 23.13 -25.93
C HIS A 7 -1.98 21.72 -26.01
N LEU A 8 -1.24 20.79 -26.63
CA LEU A 8 -1.58 19.38 -26.73
C LEU A 8 -1.12 18.55 -25.52
N ASP A 9 -0.52 19.18 -24.50
CA ASP A 9 0.11 18.55 -23.31
C ASP A 9 1.22 17.53 -23.65
N ILE A 10 1.91 17.73 -24.78
CA ILE A 10 3.08 16.94 -25.16
C ILE A 10 4.33 17.48 -24.44
N ILE A 11 4.32 18.75 -24.04
CA ILE A 11 5.39 19.41 -23.27
C ILE A 11 4.76 20.15 -22.08
N CYS A 12 5.04 19.71 -20.84
CA CYS A 12 4.69 20.49 -19.64
C CYS A 12 5.67 21.66 -19.45
N ARG A 13 5.16 22.81 -19.00
CA ARG A 13 5.98 23.96 -18.61
C ARG A 13 6.88 23.56 -17.42
N GLN A 14 8.17 23.83 -17.53
CA GLN A 14 9.17 23.61 -16.48
C GLN A 14 8.74 24.30 -15.18
N LYS A 15 8.52 23.53 -14.11
CA LYS A 15 8.57 24.08 -12.74
C LYS A 15 10.04 24.19 -12.38
N VAL A 16 10.44 25.38 -11.96
CA VAL A 16 11.80 25.67 -11.49
C VAL A 16 11.92 25.10 -10.08
N ASP A 17 12.32 23.83 -9.95
CA ASP A 17 12.82 23.25 -8.70
C ASP A 17 14.00 22.32 -9.03
N GLU A 18 15.08 22.45 -8.25
CA GLU A 18 16.46 22.15 -8.69
C GLU A 18 16.92 20.69 -8.67
N TYR A 19 16.13 19.69 -8.22
CA TYR A 19 16.71 18.34 -7.99
C TYR A 19 15.84 17.11 -8.30
N GLU A 20 14.86 17.18 -9.22
CA GLU A 20 14.27 15.96 -9.78
C GLU A 20 14.13 16.06 -11.30
N SER A 21 14.71 15.10 -12.02
CA SER A 21 14.62 15.02 -13.48
C SER A 21 13.24 14.46 -13.86
N GLU A 22 12.24 15.33 -14.03
CA GLU A 22 10.97 14.94 -14.64
C GLU A 22 11.21 14.47 -16.08
N LEU A 23 10.73 13.27 -16.43
CA LEU A 23 10.85 12.70 -17.77
C LEU A 23 9.87 13.39 -18.72
N PHE A 24 10.38 14.11 -19.73
CA PHE A 24 9.56 14.74 -20.76
C PHE A 24 9.39 13.84 -21.99
N LEU A 25 8.18 13.78 -22.55
CA LEU A 25 7.93 13.21 -23.88
C LEU A 25 8.33 14.22 -24.96
N VAL A 26 9.59 14.17 -25.40
CA VAL A 26 10.05 15.03 -26.50
C VAL A 26 9.56 14.46 -27.84
N PRO A 27 8.97 15.26 -28.75
CA PRO A 27 8.54 14.82 -30.09
C PRO A 27 9.62 14.10 -30.92
N CYS A 28 10.90 14.25 -30.58
CA CYS A 28 12.01 13.55 -31.24
C CYS A 28 12.10 12.05 -30.91
N MET A 29 11.29 11.54 -29.98
CA MET A 29 11.21 10.10 -29.67
C MET A 29 10.21 9.35 -30.56
N ILE A 30 9.40 10.05 -31.36
CA ILE A 30 8.41 9.42 -32.25
C ILE A 30 9.13 8.93 -33.51
N ARG A 31 9.24 7.61 -33.67
CA ARG A 31 9.75 7.00 -34.90
C ARG A 31 8.63 6.93 -35.94
N THR A 32 8.92 7.37 -37.17
CA THR A 32 7.94 7.37 -38.28
C THR A 32 7.81 6.02 -38.97
N LYS A 33 8.80 5.13 -38.78
CA LYS A 33 8.78 3.78 -39.34
C LYS A 33 9.08 2.79 -38.25
N ARG A 34 8.21 1.78 -38.19
CA ARG A 34 8.45 0.57 -37.44
C ARG A 34 9.36 -0.30 -38.28
N GLU A 35 10.47 -0.75 -37.72
CA GLU A 35 11.20 -1.87 -38.30
C GLU A 35 10.33 -3.09 -38.04
N ASP A 36 9.87 -3.78 -39.09
CA ASP A 36 8.79 -4.79 -39.10
C ASP A 36 8.97 -6.01 -38.14
N ASN A 37 10.01 -6.03 -37.31
CA ASN A 37 10.42 -7.22 -36.57
C ASN A 37 9.90 -7.34 -35.13
N SER A 38 9.21 -6.34 -34.55
CA SER A 38 8.61 -6.51 -33.21
C SER A 38 7.18 -7.06 -33.28
N HIS A 39 7.00 -8.28 -33.81
CA HIS A 39 5.70 -8.94 -33.68
C HIS A 39 5.36 -9.12 -32.18
N ILE A 40 4.16 -8.68 -31.76
CA ILE A 40 3.64 -9.08 -30.44
C ILE A 40 3.45 -10.59 -30.52
N ASP A 41 4.00 -11.29 -29.55
CA ASP A 41 3.62 -12.68 -29.31
C ASP A 41 2.22 -12.70 -28.69
N PHE A 42 1.20 -12.82 -29.53
CA PHE A 42 -0.20 -12.81 -29.12
C PHE A 42 -0.51 -13.92 -28.11
N ASP A 43 0.19 -15.06 -28.19
CA ASP A 43 -0.03 -16.20 -27.30
C ASP A 43 0.47 -15.95 -25.87
N ARG A 44 1.33 -14.95 -25.67
CA ARG A 44 1.85 -14.54 -24.36
C ARG A 44 1.18 -13.28 -23.81
N SER A 45 0.15 -12.79 -24.49
CA SER A 45 -0.39 -11.46 -24.28
C SER A 45 -1.86 -11.46 -23.91
N ILE A 46 -2.27 -10.53 -23.06
CA ILE A 46 -3.67 -10.21 -22.80
C ILE A 46 -4.00 -8.90 -23.52
N HIS A 47 -5.16 -8.85 -24.19
CA HIS A 47 -5.53 -7.73 -25.03
C HIS A 47 -6.82 -7.06 -24.54
N LEU A 48 -6.76 -5.76 -24.32
CA LEU A 48 -7.89 -4.88 -24.02
C LEU A 48 -8.04 -3.89 -25.17
N ALA A 49 -9.26 -3.56 -25.56
CA ALA A 49 -9.50 -2.52 -26.56
C ALA A 49 -10.58 -1.54 -26.13
N TYR A 50 -10.31 -0.26 -26.36
CA TYR A 50 -11.28 0.83 -26.20
C TYR A 50 -11.79 1.21 -27.58
N ARG A 51 -13.00 0.75 -27.92
CA ARG A 51 -13.64 1.03 -29.21
C ARG A 51 -14.48 2.28 -29.10
N PHE A 52 -14.04 3.36 -29.73
CA PHE A 52 -14.74 4.64 -29.77
C PHE A 52 -16.00 4.57 -30.64
N LYS A 53 -17.02 5.36 -30.29
CA LYS A 53 -18.24 5.50 -31.10
C LYS A 53 -17.94 6.19 -32.43
N GLU A 54 -16.97 7.10 -32.44
CA GLU A 54 -16.46 7.76 -33.64
C GLU A 54 -15.65 6.79 -34.52
N GLU A 55 -15.52 7.09 -35.81
CA GLU A 55 -14.78 6.24 -36.77
C GLU A 55 -13.26 6.31 -36.62
N VAL A 56 -12.75 7.38 -35.99
CA VAL A 56 -11.31 7.62 -35.85
C VAL A 56 -11.01 8.10 -34.43
N VAL A 57 -10.00 7.49 -33.80
CA VAL A 57 -9.46 7.99 -32.54
C VAL A 57 -8.63 9.26 -32.82
N PRO A 58 -8.96 10.43 -32.26
CA PRO A 58 -8.14 11.61 -32.42
C PRO A 58 -6.71 11.35 -31.91
N PRO A 59 -5.64 11.66 -32.68
CA PRO A 59 -4.25 11.44 -32.24
C PRO A 59 -3.91 12.10 -30.90
N ALA A 60 -4.59 13.21 -30.58
CA ALA A 60 -4.41 13.91 -29.31
C ALA A 60 -4.89 13.10 -28.10
N ILE A 61 -5.90 12.23 -28.26
CA ILE A 61 -6.32 11.28 -27.22
C ILE A 61 -5.21 10.25 -27.00
N LEU A 62 -4.63 9.71 -28.08
CA LEU A 62 -3.55 8.71 -28.00
C LEU A 62 -2.32 9.24 -27.27
N TYR A 63 -1.78 10.38 -27.69
CA TYR A 63 -0.55 10.88 -27.10
C TYR A 63 -0.72 11.19 -25.62
N ARG A 64 -1.89 11.72 -25.22
CA ARG A 64 -2.23 11.91 -23.81
C ARG A 64 -2.41 10.60 -23.08
N PHE A 65 -2.98 9.59 -23.73
CA PHE A 65 -3.15 8.27 -23.14
C PHE A 65 -1.80 7.59 -22.90
N ILE A 66 -0.88 7.64 -23.86
CA ILE A 66 0.50 7.15 -23.73
C ILE A 66 1.24 7.93 -22.63
N ALA A 67 1.10 9.27 -22.59
CA ALA A 67 1.73 10.09 -21.56
C ALA A 67 1.22 9.75 -20.15
N THR A 68 -0.10 9.65 -20.01
CA THR A 68 -0.74 9.25 -18.75
C THR A 68 -0.28 7.85 -18.34
N PHE A 69 -0.22 6.92 -19.29
CA PHE A 69 0.27 5.57 -19.07
C PHE A 69 1.70 5.55 -18.52
N ILE A 70 2.64 6.21 -19.20
CA ILE A 70 4.05 6.30 -18.76
C ILE A 70 4.18 6.94 -17.38
N SER A 71 3.25 7.85 -17.00
CA SER A 71 3.26 8.47 -15.68
C SER A 71 2.73 7.57 -14.56
N ILE A 72 1.80 6.65 -14.85
CA ILE A 72 1.19 5.76 -13.87
C ILE A 72 2.19 4.69 -13.43
N TRP A 73 2.85 4.04 -14.40
CA TRP A 73 3.87 3.05 -14.11
C TRP A 73 5.22 3.76 -14.15
N LYS A 74 5.82 4.01 -12.97
CA LYS A 74 7.22 4.44 -12.87
C LYS A 74 8.07 3.43 -13.63
N LEU A 75 8.37 3.75 -14.90
CA LEU A 75 9.17 2.89 -15.74
C LEU A 75 10.50 2.72 -15.03
N ARG A 76 10.78 1.51 -14.57
CA ARG A 76 12.14 1.18 -14.13
C ARG A 76 12.97 1.29 -15.38
N ILE A 77 13.60 2.45 -15.58
CA ILE A 77 14.67 2.64 -16.55
C ILE A 77 15.86 1.86 -16.00
N SER A 78 15.72 0.52 -15.99
CA SER A 78 16.77 -0.42 -15.66
C SER A 78 17.87 -0.20 -16.68
N THR A 79 19.08 -0.05 -16.16
CA THR A 79 20.27 0.35 -16.88
C THR A 79 20.51 -0.60 -18.06
N LYS A 80 20.45 -0.02 -19.28
CA LYS A 80 20.87 -0.54 -20.60
C LYS A 80 19.84 -1.21 -21.53
N SER A 81 18.65 -1.66 -21.10
CA SER A 81 17.71 -2.37 -22.01
C SER A 81 16.26 -1.90 -22.02
N SER A 82 15.81 -1.09 -21.07
CA SER A 82 14.44 -0.55 -21.06
C SER A 82 14.27 0.48 -22.20
N ARG A 83 13.65 0.06 -23.30
CA ARG A 83 13.41 0.92 -24.47
C ARG A 83 11.94 1.29 -24.51
N LEU A 84 11.63 2.51 -24.05
CA LEU A 84 10.40 3.18 -24.46
C LEU A 84 10.51 3.47 -25.96
N MET A 85 9.65 2.85 -26.76
CA MET A 85 9.57 3.13 -28.20
C MET A 85 8.19 3.68 -28.53
N ILE A 86 8.14 4.91 -29.03
CA ILE A 86 6.88 5.55 -29.43
C ILE A 86 6.88 5.71 -30.94
N PHE A 87 5.78 5.30 -31.55
CA PHE A 87 5.50 5.40 -32.97
C PHE A 87 4.28 6.30 -33.18
N THR A 88 3.91 6.54 -34.43
CA THR A 88 2.76 7.37 -34.77
C THR A 88 1.43 6.79 -34.31
N ASP A 89 1.33 5.47 -34.30
CA ASP A 89 0.13 4.67 -34.06
C ASP A 89 0.31 3.63 -32.95
N SER A 90 1.51 3.51 -32.37
CA SER A 90 1.78 2.54 -31.32
C SER A 90 2.81 3.03 -30.31
N ALA A 91 2.86 2.39 -29.14
CA ALA A 91 3.92 2.58 -28.15
C ALA A 91 4.25 1.25 -27.46
N ASP A 92 5.54 0.95 -27.33
CA ASP A 92 6.07 -0.23 -26.65
C ASP A 92 6.76 0.21 -25.36
N VAL A 93 6.39 -0.41 -24.25
CA VAL A 93 6.81 -0.02 -22.90
C VAL A 93 7.12 -1.26 -22.06
N THR A 94 8.34 -1.38 -21.57
CA THR A 94 8.69 -2.42 -20.59
C THR A 94 8.26 -1.95 -19.18
N ILE A 95 7.38 -2.70 -18.54
CA ILE A 95 6.86 -2.38 -17.19
C ILE A 95 7.88 -2.84 -16.13
N ASP A 96 8.34 -4.08 -16.24
CA ASP A 96 9.32 -4.68 -15.32
C ASP A 96 10.21 -5.71 -16.05
N ASN A 97 10.90 -6.57 -15.30
CA ASN A 97 11.79 -7.57 -15.89
C ASN A 97 11.06 -8.70 -16.61
N GLU A 98 9.75 -8.87 -16.43
CA GLU A 98 8.96 -9.99 -16.98
C GLU A 98 7.80 -9.53 -17.85
N HIS A 99 7.41 -8.26 -17.78
CA HIS A 99 6.23 -7.73 -18.44
C HIS A 99 6.57 -6.58 -19.41
N ASP A 100 6.03 -6.70 -20.61
CA ASP A 100 6.00 -5.65 -21.61
C ASP A 100 4.54 -5.24 -21.87
N MET A 101 4.31 -3.97 -22.17
CA MET A 101 3.01 -3.47 -22.59
C MET A 101 3.13 -2.73 -23.91
N ARG A 102 2.20 -3.01 -24.82
CA ARG A 102 2.08 -2.32 -26.10
C ARG A 102 0.72 -1.66 -26.24
N ILE A 103 0.72 -0.40 -26.66
CA ILE A 103 -0.46 0.35 -27.05
C ILE A 103 -0.47 0.44 -28.57
N ASP A 104 -1.58 0.17 -29.24
CA ASP A 104 -1.73 0.16 -30.70
C ASP A 104 -3.05 0.83 -31.09
N ILE A 105 -3.06 1.62 -32.16
CA ILE A 105 -4.29 2.16 -32.75
C ILE A 105 -4.65 1.35 -33.98
N GLN A 106 -5.88 0.85 -33.99
CA GLN A 106 -6.45 0.20 -35.17
C GLN A 106 -7.84 0.77 -35.44
N GLY A 107 -7.92 1.69 -36.40
CA GLY A 107 -9.16 2.39 -36.75
C GLY A 107 -9.71 3.21 -35.57
N ASN A 108 -10.88 2.83 -35.06
CA ASN A 108 -11.50 3.45 -33.89
C ASN A 108 -11.18 2.74 -32.57
N ARG A 109 -10.16 1.88 -32.54
CA ARG A 109 -9.75 1.15 -31.33
C ARG A 109 -8.39 1.63 -30.84
N ILE A 110 -8.29 1.86 -29.54
CA ILE A 110 -7.01 1.83 -28.82
C ILE A 110 -6.88 0.46 -28.18
N ILE A 111 -5.91 -0.34 -28.63
CA ILE A 111 -5.64 -1.69 -28.15
C ILE A 111 -4.45 -1.62 -27.20
N VAL A 112 -4.61 -2.21 -26.02
CA VAL A 112 -3.55 -2.35 -25.03
C VAL A 112 -3.27 -3.83 -24.84
N SER A 113 -2.02 -4.23 -25.09
CA SER A 113 -1.53 -5.60 -25.00
C SER A 113 -0.55 -5.69 -23.84
N LEU A 114 -0.85 -6.47 -22.81
CA LEU A 114 0.08 -6.78 -21.72
C LEU A 114 0.67 -8.17 -21.96
N SER A 115 1.96 -8.24 -22.18
CA SER A 115 2.71 -9.45 -22.51
C SER A 115 3.60 -9.86 -21.34
N HIS A 116 3.69 -11.16 -21.08
CA HIS A 116 4.68 -11.73 -20.16
C HIS A 116 5.75 -12.50 -20.95
N LYS A 117 7.01 -12.46 -20.51
CA LYS A 117 8.13 -13.10 -21.21
C LYS A 117 7.91 -14.59 -21.44
N GLU A 118 7.41 -15.32 -20.44
CA GLU A 118 7.16 -16.76 -20.53
C GLU A 118 5.77 -17.13 -21.08
N SER A 119 4.68 -16.71 -20.42
CA SER A 119 3.32 -17.15 -20.75
C SER A 119 2.26 -16.14 -20.28
N GLN A 120 1.15 -16.05 -21.01
CA GLN A 120 -0.03 -15.29 -20.62
C GLN A 120 -0.59 -15.71 -19.25
N ASN A 121 -0.45 -16.99 -18.87
CA ASN A 121 -0.90 -17.51 -17.57
C ASN A 121 -0.10 -16.95 -16.38
N SER A 122 1.12 -16.46 -16.63
CA SER A 122 1.98 -15.88 -15.61
C SER A 122 1.66 -14.40 -15.34
N ILE A 123 0.80 -13.77 -16.16
CA ILE A 123 0.34 -12.42 -15.90
C ILE A 123 -0.59 -12.45 -14.68
N VAL A 124 -0.12 -11.83 -13.61
CA VAL A 124 -0.86 -11.76 -12.35
C VAL A 124 -2.18 -11.00 -12.58
N PRO A 125 -3.35 -11.58 -12.23
CA PRO A 125 -4.64 -10.94 -12.46
C PRO A 125 -4.77 -9.53 -11.89
N THR A 126 -4.11 -9.26 -10.75
CA THR A 126 -4.10 -7.92 -10.15
C THR A 126 -3.38 -6.89 -11.02
N ILE A 127 -2.30 -7.25 -11.70
CA ILE A 127 -1.59 -6.33 -12.62
C ILE A 127 -2.51 -6.01 -13.82
N ALA A 128 -3.18 -7.03 -14.37
CA ALA A 128 -4.09 -6.86 -15.49
C ALA A 128 -5.32 -5.99 -15.11
N SER A 129 -5.92 -6.23 -13.93
CA SER A 129 -7.08 -5.46 -13.47
C SER A 129 -6.70 -4.01 -13.16
N THR A 130 -5.60 -3.78 -12.42
CA THR A 130 -5.10 -2.43 -12.15
C THR A 130 -4.75 -1.70 -13.43
N ALA A 131 -4.14 -2.38 -14.41
CA ALA A 131 -3.90 -1.79 -15.73
C ALA A 131 -5.21 -1.38 -16.40
N GLN A 132 -6.18 -2.28 -16.48
CA GLN A 132 -7.48 -1.98 -17.08
C GLN A 132 -8.17 -0.80 -16.38
N GLU A 133 -8.23 -0.75 -15.06
CA GLU A 133 -8.84 0.34 -14.28
C GLU A 133 -8.14 1.68 -14.53
N CYS A 134 -6.82 1.73 -14.36
CA CYS A 134 -6.04 2.95 -14.54
C CYS A 134 -6.15 3.47 -15.97
N LEU A 135 -6.08 2.59 -16.98
CA LEU A 135 -6.23 2.93 -18.39
C LEU A 135 -7.66 3.41 -18.68
N THR A 136 -8.68 2.73 -18.17
CA THR A 136 -10.09 3.10 -18.36
C THR A 136 -10.39 4.47 -17.75
N HIS A 137 -9.86 4.73 -16.56
CA HIS A 137 -9.99 6.03 -15.92
C HIS A 137 -9.27 7.13 -16.72
N ALA A 138 -8.03 6.87 -17.15
CA ALA A 138 -7.25 7.80 -17.97
C ALA A 138 -7.97 8.17 -19.26
N ILE A 139 -8.38 7.16 -20.04
CA ILE A 139 -9.04 7.37 -21.33
C ILE A 139 -10.42 8.02 -21.17
N THR A 140 -11.15 7.71 -20.09
CA THR A 140 -12.41 8.40 -19.75
C THR A 140 -12.18 9.89 -19.52
N ARG A 141 -11.20 10.26 -18.68
CA ARG A 141 -10.90 11.67 -18.39
C ARG A 141 -10.44 12.43 -19.63
N ILE A 142 -9.55 11.82 -20.42
CA ILE A 142 -9.07 12.41 -21.67
C ILE A 142 -10.23 12.61 -22.64
N SER A 143 -11.08 11.59 -22.81
CA SER A 143 -12.19 11.67 -23.75
C SER A 143 -13.22 12.71 -23.29
N ASN A 144 -13.62 12.70 -22.02
CA ASN A 144 -14.54 13.70 -21.48
C ASN A 144 -14.02 15.12 -21.66
N PHE A 145 -12.71 15.35 -21.49
CA PHE A 145 -12.11 16.65 -21.78
C PHE A 145 -12.30 17.06 -23.25
N TYR A 146 -12.02 16.18 -24.21
CA TYR A 146 -12.17 16.53 -25.63
C TYR A 146 -13.63 16.65 -26.07
N PHE A 147 -14.51 15.78 -25.59
CA PHE A 147 -15.91 15.78 -25.99
C PHE A 147 -16.74 16.84 -25.28
N SER A 148 -16.38 17.26 -24.05
CA SER A 148 -17.06 18.38 -23.35
C SER A 148 -16.83 19.75 -23.98
N VAL A 149 -15.82 19.89 -24.84
CA VAL A 149 -15.53 21.12 -25.59
C VAL A 149 -16.38 21.21 -26.88
N SER A 150 -17.00 20.11 -27.30
CA SER A 150 -17.95 20.11 -28.42
C SER A 150 -19.27 20.73 -27.96
N GLU A 151 -19.77 21.76 -28.66
CA GLU A 151 -20.94 22.57 -28.27
C GLU A 151 -22.28 21.81 -28.26
N ASP A 152 -22.31 20.53 -28.64
CA ASP A 152 -23.50 19.67 -28.52
C ASP A 152 -23.70 19.17 -27.09
N SER A 153 -24.23 20.07 -26.27
CA SER A 153 -24.45 19.96 -24.82
C SER A 153 -25.46 18.90 -24.33
N ASP A 154 -25.94 18.00 -25.20
CA ASP A 154 -26.91 16.94 -24.86
C ASP A 154 -26.29 15.54 -24.74
N CYS A 155 -24.97 15.39 -24.84
CA CYS A 155 -24.28 14.12 -24.61
C CYS A 155 -24.26 13.75 -23.11
N THR A 156 -25.36 13.16 -22.66
CA THR A 156 -25.51 12.52 -21.35
C THR A 156 -24.55 11.34 -21.21
N ARG A 157 -23.74 11.37 -20.15
CA ARG A 157 -23.26 10.28 -19.24
C ARG A 157 -22.68 8.96 -19.80
N ASP A 158 -22.86 8.63 -21.07
CA ASP A 158 -22.32 7.42 -21.66
C ASP A 158 -20.85 7.63 -22.00
N LEU A 159 -20.04 6.60 -21.70
CA LEU A 159 -18.65 6.60 -22.15
C LEU A 159 -18.60 6.73 -23.68
N PRO A 160 -17.65 7.51 -24.23
CA PRO A 160 -17.50 7.67 -25.68
C PRO A 160 -16.92 6.41 -26.35
N PHE A 161 -16.62 5.38 -25.56
CA PHE A 161 -16.10 4.11 -26.03
C PHE A 161 -16.77 2.94 -25.29
N THR A 162 -16.75 1.78 -25.92
CA THR A 162 -17.04 0.48 -25.29
C THR A 162 -15.75 -0.25 -25.02
N ILE A 163 -15.66 -0.97 -23.91
CA ILE A 163 -14.54 -1.83 -23.60
C ILE A 163 -14.75 -3.18 -24.28
N GLN A 164 -13.73 -3.64 -25.00
CA GLN A 164 -13.70 -4.92 -25.68
C GLN A 164 -12.49 -5.73 -25.21
N ILE A 165 -12.64 -7.05 -25.23
CA ILE A 165 -11.57 -7.99 -24.89
C ILE A 165 -11.08 -8.61 -26.19
N GLY A 166 -9.75 -8.61 -26.40
CA GLY A 166 -9.12 -9.21 -27.56
C GLY A 166 -8.77 -10.68 -27.31
N ILE A 167 -9.06 -11.54 -28.28
CA ILE A 167 -8.71 -12.96 -28.27
C ILE A 167 -8.01 -13.34 -29.57
N VAL A 168 -7.00 -14.19 -29.47
CA VAL A 168 -6.23 -14.64 -30.64
C VAL A 168 -7.10 -15.61 -31.45
N CYS A 169 -7.32 -15.28 -32.72
CA CYS A 169 -8.10 -16.06 -33.66
C CYS A 169 -7.26 -16.41 -34.90
N GLY A 170 -6.45 -17.46 -34.78
CA GLY A 170 -5.47 -17.79 -35.81
C GLY A 170 -4.30 -16.81 -35.77
N SER A 171 -4.08 -16.06 -36.86
CA SER A 171 -3.06 -15.01 -36.92
C SER A 171 -3.55 -13.63 -36.49
N ASP A 172 -4.87 -13.49 -36.33
CA ASP A 172 -5.52 -12.20 -36.12
C ASP A 172 -5.98 -12.06 -34.67
N LEU A 173 -6.20 -10.81 -34.25
CA LEU A 173 -6.79 -10.48 -32.96
C LEU A 173 -8.26 -10.08 -33.18
N CYS A 174 -9.18 -10.79 -32.54
CA CYS A 174 -10.61 -10.50 -32.63
C CYS A 174 -11.16 -10.00 -31.31
N PHE A 175 -12.21 -9.19 -31.36
CA PHE A 175 -12.71 -8.47 -30.19
C PHE A 175 -14.16 -8.78 -29.91
N PHE A 176 -14.48 -8.97 -28.63
CA PHE A 176 -15.85 -9.10 -28.15
C PHE A 176 -16.12 -8.13 -27.02
N ASP A 177 -17.39 -7.78 -26.82
CA ASP A 177 -17.78 -6.85 -25.76
C ASP A 177 -17.48 -7.45 -24.38
N HIS A 178 -16.82 -6.69 -23.51
CA HIS A 178 -16.54 -7.09 -22.13
C HIS A 178 -17.81 -7.44 -21.34
N MET A 179 -18.99 -6.96 -21.73
CA MET A 179 -20.27 -7.28 -21.07
C MET A 179 -20.74 -8.71 -21.34
N LEU A 180 -20.18 -9.41 -22.35
CA LEU A 180 -20.56 -10.80 -22.69
C LEU A 180 -19.94 -11.86 -21.76
N ARG A 181 -19.41 -11.45 -20.59
CA ARG A 181 -18.74 -12.28 -19.55
C ARG A 181 -19.50 -13.54 -19.13
N SER A 182 -20.82 -13.62 -19.33
CA SER A 182 -21.63 -14.75 -18.88
C SER A 182 -21.64 -15.96 -19.82
N LYS A 183 -21.04 -15.88 -21.01
CA LYS A 183 -21.00 -17.00 -21.94
C LYS A 183 -19.65 -17.69 -21.87
N GLU A 184 -19.62 -18.99 -21.57
CA GLU A 184 -18.40 -19.80 -21.56
C GLU A 184 -17.69 -19.83 -22.93
N GLU A 185 -18.47 -19.63 -24.00
CA GLU A 185 -18.03 -19.68 -25.37
C GLU A 185 -18.50 -18.46 -26.16
N TRP A 186 -17.60 -17.91 -26.99
CA TRP A 186 -17.87 -16.84 -27.93
C TRP A 186 -17.50 -17.29 -29.34
N THR A 187 -18.42 -17.13 -30.29
CA THR A 187 -18.13 -17.40 -31.71
C THR A 187 -17.65 -16.13 -32.37
N CYS A 188 -16.41 -16.14 -32.86
CA CYS A 188 -15.82 -15.04 -33.61
C CYS A 188 -16.67 -14.77 -34.87
N PRO A 189 -17.23 -13.55 -35.04
CA PRO A 189 -18.04 -13.24 -36.22
C PRO A 189 -17.22 -13.22 -37.51
N ASP A 190 -15.92 -12.91 -37.42
CA ASP A 190 -15.05 -12.73 -38.58
C ASP A 190 -14.51 -14.07 -39.11
N HIS A 191 -14.18 -15.01 -38.21
CA HIS A 191 -13.58 -16.31 -38.58
C HIS A 191 -14.47 -17.52 -38.31
N ASN A 192 -15.66 -17.32 -37.73
CA ASN A 192 -16.61 -18.37 -37.34
C ASN A 192 -15.98 -19.46 -36.45
N ARG A 193 -15.05 -19.08 -35.57
CA ARG A 193 -14.39 -19.97 -34.61
C ARG A 193 -14.96 -19.77 -33.22
N ILE A 194 -15.13 -20.86 -32.48
CA ILE A 194 -15.60 -20.82 -31.10
C ILE A 194 -14.39 -20.70 -30.18
N HIS A 195 -14.41 -19.69 -29.31
CA HIS A 195 -13.38 -19.43 -28.32
C HIS A 195 -13.94 -19.60 -26.91
N LYS A 196 -13.16 -20.19 -26.02
CA LYS A 196 -13.45 -20.17 -24.58
C LYS A 196 -13.06 -18.81 -24.02
N THR A 197 -14.01 -18.09 -23.46
CA THR A 197 -13.82 -16.74 -22.89
C THR A 197 -13.42 -16.78 -21.42
N ASN A 198 -13.64 -17.91 -20.73
CA ASN A 198 -13.37 -18.10 -19.29
C ASN A 198 -11.91 -17.82 -18.91
N SER A 199 -10.97 -18.15 -19.80
CA SER A 199 -9.55 -17.87 -19.56
C SER A 199 -9.24 -16.38 -19.57
N VAL A 200 -10.04 -15.59 -20.30
CA VAL A 200 -9.86 -14.16 -20.49
C VAL A 200 -10.66 -13.32 -19.50
N SER A 201 -11.83 -13.82 -19.10
CA SER A 201 -12.67 -13.18 -18.09
C SER A 201 -11.97 -13.10 -16.74
N ARG A 202 -11.10 -14.03 -16.35
CA ARG A 202 -10.37 -13.93 -15.05
C ARG A 202 -9.47 -12.69 -14.91
N TRP A 203 -9.05 -12.07 -16.02
CA TRP A 203 -8.17 -10.89 -16.01
C TRP A 203 -8.94 -9.57 -16.08
N PHE A 204 -10.17 -9.63 -16.57
CA PHE A 204 -11.01 -8.47 -16.81
C PHE A 204 -12.35 -8.55 -16.11
N ALA A 205 -12.62 -9.60 -15.33
CA ALA A 205 -13.75 -9.63 -14.44
C ALA A 205 -13.59 -8.40 -13.56
N ASP A 206 -14.63 -7.56 -13.51
CA ASP A 206 -14.84 -6.79 -12.30
C ASP A 206 -14.63 -7.78 -11.18
N LYS A 207 -13.71 -7.46 -10.26
CA LYS A 207 -13.61 -8.20 -9.00
C LYS A 207 -14.88 -8.04 -8.15
N SER A 208 -16.01 -7.66 -8.76
CA SER A 208 -17.37 -8.01 -8.37
C SER A 208 -17.42 -9.50 -8.01
N HIS A 209 -17.02 -9.75 -6.78
CA HIS A 209 -17.32 -10.89 -5.94
C HIS A 209 -17.07 -12.22 -6.66
N THR A 210 -15.95 -12.87 -6.29
CA THR A 210 -15.77 -14.31 -6.55
C THR A 210 -17.11 -15.01 -6.32
N GLU A 211 -17.50 -15.99 -7.14
CA GLU A 211 -18.87 -16.56 -7.10
C GLU A 211 -19.34 -16.98 -5.70
N GLY A 212 -18.42 -17.21 -4.75
CA GLY A 212 -18.73 -17.44 -3.32
C GLY A 212 -19.19 -16.22 -2.51
N ASP A 213 -19.01 -14.99 -2.99
CA ASP A 213 -19.42 -13.76 -2.31
C ASP A 213 -20.82 -13.27 -2.75
N ARG A 214 -21.31 -13.72 -3.91
CA ARG A 214 -22.70 -13.45 -4.33
C ARG A 214 -23.68 -14.20 -3.43
N CYS A 215 -24.88 -13.66 -3.31
CA CYS A 215 -25.96 -14.40 -2.68
C CYS A 215 -26.34 -15.61 -3.55
N LEU A 216 -26.67 -16.74 -2.91
CA LEU A 216 -27.34 -17.84 -3.62
C LEU A 216 -28.63 -17.29 -4.26
N GLU A 217 -29.04 -17.82 -5.41
CA GLU A 217 -30.27 -17.39 -6.11
C GLU A 217 -31.50 -17.41 -5.19
N ASP A 218 -31.53 -18.34 -4.22
CA ASP A 218 -32.59 -18.47 -3.22
C ASP A 218 -32.32 -17.73 -1.90
N CYS A 219 -31.42 -16.74 -1.88
CA CYS A 219 -31.09 -16.02 -0.66
C CYS A 219 -32.31 -15.22 -0.18
N PRO A 220 -32.79 -15.43 1.06
CA PRO A 220 -33.98 -14.75 1.59
C PRO A 220 -33.76 -13.24 1.85
N GLY A 221 -32.58 -12.72 1.53
CA GLY A 221 -32.15 -11.37 1.86
C GLY A 221 -31.47 -11.29 3.23
N LEU A 222 -31.37 -10.07 3.75
CA LEU A 222 -30.94 -9.82 5.12
C LEU A 222 -31.96 -10.33 6.12
N ASP A 223 -31.50 -10.83 7.26
CA ASP A 223 -32.39 -11.17 8.36
C ASP A 223 -33.06 -9.91 8.95
N MET A 224 -34.19 -10.12 9.65
CA MET A 224 -34.98 -9.01 10.21
C MET A 224 -34.21 -8.19 11.26
N ALA A 225 -33.31 -8.80 12.04
CA ALA A 225 -32.54 -8.09 13.04
C ALA A 225 -31.54 -7.13 12.38
N TRP A 226 -30.93 -7.56 11.26
CA TRP A 226 -30.05 -6.74 10.45
C TRP A 226 -30.80 -5.61 9.75
N LEU A 227 -31.98 -5.89 9.19
CA LEU A 227 -32.84 -4.88 8.56
C LEU A 227 -33.27 -3.78 9.52
N ASP A 228 -33.58 -4.12 10.77
CA ASP A 228 -33.98 -3.15 11.79
C ASP A 228 -32.78 -2.42 12.43
N SER A 229 -31.54 -2.86 12.15
CA SER A 229 -30.33 -2.21 12.66
C SER A 229 -30.00 -0.91 11.92
N ASN A 230 -29.28 -0.01 12.60
CA ASN A 230 -28.88 1.29 12.06
C ASN A 230 -27.52 1.17 11.34
N PRO A 231 -27.42 1.57 10.05
CA PRO A 231 -26.15 1.52 9.32
C PRO A 231 -25.11 2.47 9.94
N ASP A 232 -23.94 1.96 10.28
CA ASP A 232 -22.77 2.79 10.61
C ASP A 232 -22.13 3.42 9.34
N ASP A 233 -21.12 4.27 9.54
CA ASP A 233 -20.47 4.98 8.43
C ASP A 233 -19.69 4.04 7.50
N ARG A 234 -19.21 2.89 8.01
CA ARG A 234 -18.53 1.87 7.21
C ARG A 234 -19.52 1.15 6.29
N HIS A 235 -20.70 0.81 6.80
CA HIS A 235 -21.78 0.27 5.97
C HIS A 235 -22.18 1.23 4.84
N LEU A 236 -22.34 2.53 5.16
CA LEU A 236 -22.66 3.54 4.14
C LEU A 236 -21.52 3.73 3.13
N GLY A 237 -20.26 3.63 3.57
CA GLY A 237 -19.10 3.69 2.70
C GLY A 237 -19.02 2.53 1.71
N ARG A 238 -19.28 1.30 2.18
CA ARG A 238 -19.35 0.12 1.30
C ARG A 238 -20.52 0.20 0.34
N LEU A 239 -21.70 0.62 0.82
CA LEU A 239 -22.85 0.86 -0.06
C LEU A 239 -22.54 1.92 -1.13
N ALA A 240 -21.87 3.01 -0.73
CA ALA A 240 -21.44 4.02 -1.68
C ALA A 240 -20.40 3.50 -2.68
N ALA A 241 -19.55 2.52 -2.32
CA ALA A 241 -18.56 1.95 -3.23
C ALA A 241 -19.22 1.08 -4.31
N GLU A 242 -20.16 0.23 -3.91
CA GLU A 242 -20.82 -0.76 -4.79
C GLU A 242 -21.83 -0.15 -5.77
N MET A 243 -22.33 1.05 -5.48
CA MET A 243 -23.44 1.63 -6.24
C MET A 243 -22.99 2.74 -7.20
N THR A 244 -23.68 2.84 -8.33
CA THR A 244 -23.52 3.97 -9.24
C THR A 244 -24.04 5.27 -8.62
N MET A 245 -23.59 6.39 -9.18
CA MET A 245 -24.06 7.71 -8.74
C MET A 245 -25.57 7.88 -8.90
N GLU A 246 -26.15 7.34 -9.97
CA GLU A 246 -27.59 7.46 -10.23
C GLU A 246 -28.42 6.56 -9.32
N GLU A 247 -27.96 5.34 -9.02
CA GLU A 247 -28.62 4.47 -8.03
C GLU A 247 -28.65 5.11 -6.65
N ILE A 248 -27.52 5.68 -6.19
CA ILE A 248 -27.49 6.42 -4.92
C ILE A 248 -28.39 7.65 -4.96
N ARG A 249 -28.46 8.35 -6.10
CA ARG A 249 -29.40 9.47 -6.27
C ARG A 249 -30.83 9.02 -6.07
N LYS A 250 -31.24 7.96 -6.78
CA LYS A 250 -32.60 7.41 -6.72
C LYS A 250 -32.97 6.95 -5.30
N ILE A 251 -32.07 6.20 -4.65
CA ILE A 251 -32.24 5.80 -3.25
C ILE A 251 -32.38 7.02 -2.34
N TYR A 252 -31.47 8.00 -2.46
CA TYR A 252 -31.52 9.21 -1.65
C TYR A 252 -32.85 9.98 -1.86
N MET A 253 -33.36 10.02 -3.09
CA MET A 253 -34.63 10.68 -3.41
C MET A 253 -35.82 10.02 -2.72
N HIS A 254 -35.85 8.69 -2.63
CA HIS A 254 -36.89 7.95 -1.88
C HIS A 254 -36.73 8.07 -0.37
N LEU A 255 -35.49 8.02 0.11
CA LEU A 255 -35.17 8.09 1.53
C LEU A 255 -35.48 9.47 2.15
N LYS A 256 -35.51 10.55 1.36
CA LYS A 256 -35.79 11.92 1.81
C LYS A 256 -37.24 12.33 1.52
N GLU A 257 -38.08 12.26 2.54
CA GLU A 257 -39.50 12.68 2.45
C GLU A 257 -39.70 14.18 2.16
N LYS A 258 -38.71 15.04 2.45
CA LYS A 258 -38.83 16.51 2.33
C LYS A 258 -37.79 17.11 1.39
N LYS A 259 -38.25 17.58 0.22
CA LYS A 259 -37.48 18.33 -0.80
C LYS A 259 -36.14 17.66 -1.21
N PRO A 260 -36.15 16.38 -1.61
CA PRO A 260 -34.93 15.63 -1.88
C PRO A 260 -34.08 16.22 -3.03
N ALA A 261 -34.73 16.74 -4.08
CA ALA A 261 -34.04 17.29 -5.25
C ALA A 261 -33.08 18.44 -4.90
N ARG A 262 -33.53 19.41 -4.08
CA ARG A 262 -32.71 20.57 -3.71
C ARG A 262 -31.52 20.16 -2.83
N SER A 263 -31.70 19.19 -1.93
CA SER A 263 -30.60 18.68 -1.12
C SER A 263 -29.58 17.92 -1.97
N TRP A 264 -30.04 17.15 -2.95
CA TRP A 264 -29.15 16.49 -3.91
C TRP A 264 -28.35 17.51 -4.73
N GLU A 265 -29.02 18.52 -5.29
CA GLU A 265 -28.36 19.60 -6.05
C GLU A 265 -27.26 20.26 -5.23
N ILE A 266 -27.52 20.60 -3.96
CA ILE A 266 -26.51 21.18 -3.06
C ILE A 266 -25.31 20.23 -2.84
N ILE A 267 -25.56 18.92 -2.74
CA ILE A 267 -24.49 17.92 -2.57
C ILE A 267 -23.70 17.75 -3.86
N ASN A 268 -24.36 17.78 -5.01
CA ASN A 268 -23.78 17.56 -6.34
C ASN A 268 -23.08 18.81 -6.90
N GLU A 269 -23.54 20.02 -6.56
CA GLU A 269 -22.97 21.30 -7.00
C GLU A 269 -21.57 21.59 -6.45
N SER A 270 -21.04 20.75 -5.54
CA SER A 270 -19.63 20.83 -5.18
C SER A 270 -18.75 20.32 -6.33
N LYS A 271 -18.53 21.19 -7.32
CA LYS A 271 -17.87 20.96 -8.63
C LYS A 271 -16.47 20.32 -8.61
N ASN A 272 -15.88 20.10 -7.44
CA ASN A 272 -14.52 19.58 -7.27
C ASN A 272 -14.46 18.22 -6.58
N LYS A 273 -15.58 17.53 -6.41
CA LYS A 273 -15.63 16.28 -5.64
C LYS A 273 -15.71 15.05 -6.52
N GLU A 274 -15.04 14.01 -6.05
CA GLU A 274 -15.09 12.69 -6.65
C GLU A 274 -16.49 12.07 -6.48
N SER A 275 -16.83 11.15 -7.37
CA SER A 275 -18.15 10.47 -7.37
C SER A 275 -18.43 9.79 -6.03
N PHE A 276 -17.43 9.14 -5.43
CA PHE A 276 -17.57 8.45 -4.15
C PHE A 276 -17.98 9.40 -3.01
N ASP A 277 -17.33 10.55 -2.92
CA ASP A 277 -17.60 11.58 -1.92
C ASP A 277 -19.06 12.05 -1.93
N ILE A 278 -19.61 12.27 -3.12
CA ILE A 278 -20.99 12.70 -3.30
C ILE A 278 -21.93 11.57 -2.83
N LYS A 279 -21.65 10.32 -3.21
CA LYS A 279 -22.45 9.15 -2.81
C LYS A 279 -22.52 9.02 -1.29
N ILE A 280 -21.38 9.03 -0.60
CA ILE A 280 -21.36 8.85 0.85
C ILE A 280 -21.92 10.05 1.61
N LYS A 281 -21.72 11.29 1.10
CA LYS A 281 -22.30 12.50 1.68
C LYS A 281 -23.83 12.49 1.59
N ALA A 282 -24.40 11.98 0.50
CA ALA A 282 -25.85 11.81 0.35
C ALA A 282 -26.41 10.80 1.36
N LEU A 283 -25.82 9.60 1.45
CA LEU A 283 -26.26 8.58 2.42
C LEU A 283 -26.12 9.07 3.87
N HIS A 284 -25.01 9.74 4.21
CA HIS A 284 -24.81 10.28 5.54
C HIS A 284 -25.75 11.46 5.86
N ASP A 285 -26.06 12.33 4.89
CA ASP A 285 -27.06 13.39 5.06
C ASP A 285 -28.44 12.78 5.36
N TRP A 286 -28.84 11.73 4.64
CA TRP A 286 -30.07 11.01 4.96
C TRP A 286 -30.05 10.46 6.39
N LYS A 287 -29.01 9.70 6.77
CA LYS A 287 -28.87 9.12 8.11
C LYS A 287 -28.95 10.17 9.20
N LYS A 288 -28.31 11.33 9.03
CA LYS A 288 -28.32 12.43 9.99
C LYS A 288 -29.69 13.09 10.16
N ASN A 289 -30.49 13.15 9.10
CA ASN A 289 -31.78 13.83 9.09
C ASN A 289 -32.97 12.88 9.40
N THR A 290 -32.71 11.60 9.64
CA THR A 290 -33.73 10.58 9.87
C THR A 290 -33.62 10.07 11.30
N LEU A 291 -34.71 10.13 12.07
CA LEU A 291 -34.70 9.75 13.48
C LEU A 291 -34.49 8.23 13.69
N TYR A 292 -34.94 7.44 12.72
CA TYR A 292 -34.91 5.97 12.74
C TYR A 292 -34.28 5.41 11.47
N ALA A 293 -33.05 5.82 11.16
CA ALA A 293 -32.31 5.28 10.02
C ALA A 293 -32.09 3.77 10.19
N SER A 294 -32.50 2.97 9.19
CA SER A 294 -32.33 1.51 9.21
C SER A 294 -32.07 0.93 7.83
N PHE A 295 -31.48 -0.27 7.78
CA PHE A 295 -31.29 -1.00 6.52
C PHE A 295 -32.60 -1.34 5.82
N LYS A 296 -33.70 -1.49 6.57
CA LYS A 296 -35.04 -1.69 6.04
C LYS A 296 -35.48 -0.55 5.12
N GLN A 297 -35.17 0.69 5.49
CA GLN A 297 -35.50 1.85 4.65
C GLN A 297 -34.67 1.83 3.36
N ILE A 298 -33.36 1.54 3.46
CA ILE A 298 -32.49 1.41 2.28
C ILE A 298 -33.00 0.30 1.34
N GLN A 299 -33.29 -0.88 1.90
CA GLN A 299 -33.79 -2.02 1.12
C GLN A 299 -35.11 -1.70 0.43
N GLN A 300 -36.03 -1.01 1.10
CA GLN A 300 -37.30 -0.59 0.51
C GLN A 300 -37.08 0.36 -0.67
N SER A 301 -36.22 1.37 -0.52
CA SER A 301 -35.86 2.29 -1.61
C SER A 301 -35.17 1.58 -2.78
N MET A 302 -34.35 0.57 -2.50
CA MET A 302 -33.72 -0.26 -3.55
C MET A 302 -34.77 -1.05 -4.34
N LYS A 303 -35.74 -1.67 -3.66
CA LYS A 303 -36.85 -2.40 -4.31
C LYS A 303 -37.71 -1.49 -5.17
N GLU A 304 -37.98 -0.27 -4.72
CA GLU A 304 -38.78 0.71 -5.47
C GLU A 304 -38.10 1.18 -6.77
N GLU A 305 -36.78 1.05 -6.85
CA GLU A 305 -35.96 1.48 -7.99
C GLU A 305 -35.40 0.32 -8.81
N ASP A 306 -35.85 -0.91 -8.53
CA ASP A 306 -35.37 -2.15 -9.16
C ASP A 306 -33.85 -2.33 -9.06
N ILE A 307 -33.28 -1.94 -7.91
CA ILE A 307 -31.86 -2.10 -7.59
C ILE A 307 -31.66 -3.41 -6.82
N ASP A 308 -30.59 -4.14 -7.14
CA ASP A 308 -30.29 -5.43 -6.52
C ASP A 308 -30.08 -5.30 -4.99
N ILE A 309 -31.05 -5.81 -4.22
CA ILE A 309 -31.02 -5.80 -2.76
C ILE A 309 -29.91 -6.70 -2.17
N HIS A 310 -29.32 -7.61 -2.94
CA HIS A 310 -28.28 -8.51 -2.48
C HIS A 310 -26.95 -7.79 -2.22
N ILE A 311 -26.77 -6.57 -2.72
CA ILE A 311 -25.66 -5.68 -2.31
C ILE A 311 -25.65 -5.52 -0.78
N LEU A 312 -26.83 -5.39 -0.14
CA LEU A 312 -26.91 -5.27 1.33
C LEU A 312 -26.50 -6.56 2.04
N CYS A 313 -26.85 -7.72 1.49
CA CYS A 313 -26.44 -9.01 2.02
C CYS A 313 -24.93 -9.19 1.97
N GLN A 314 -24.30 -8.77 0.88
CA GLN A 314 -22.86 -8.82 0.71
C GLN A 314 -22.16 -7.92 1.75
N ILE A 315 -22.60 -6.67 1.88
CA ILE A 315 -22.07 -5.72 2.88
C ILE A 315 -22.19 -6.31 4.29
N SER A 316 -23.35 -6.90 4.62
CA SER A 316 -23.57 -7.55 5.92
C SER A 316 -22.61 -8.71 6.18
N ARG A 317 -22.43 -9.61 5.21
CA ARG A 317 -21.49 -10.72 5.33
C ARG A 317 -20.06 -10.23 5.52
N GLU A 318 -19.65 -9.20 4.80
CA GLU A 318 -18.29 -8.65 4.92
C GLU A 318 -18.05 -8.01 6.29
N VAL A 319 -19.03 -7.30 6.85
CA VAL A 319 -18.92 -6.76 8.21
C VAL A 319 -18.93 -7.89 9.24
N GLN A 320 -19.75 -8.92 9.04
CA GLN A 320 -19.76 -10.08 9.93
C GLN A 320 -18.43 -10.85 9.88
N LYS A 321 -17.84 -11.03 8.68
CA LYS A 321 -16.50 -11.61 8.50
C LYS A 321 -15.43 -10.79 9.27
N ASP A 322 -15.57 -9.47 9.36
CA ASP A 322 -14.65 -8.63 10.17
C ASP A 322 -14.82 -8.88 11.67
N LEU A 323 -16.04 -9.12 12.13
CA LEU A 323 -16.37 -9.36 13.55
C LEU A 323 -15.99 -10.78 14.02
N ASP A 324 -16.15 -11.78 13.14
CA ASP A 324 -15.96 -13.19 13.46
C ASP A 324 -14.49 -13.65 13.36
N GLN A 325 -13.61 -12.85 12.76
CA GLN A 325 -12.21 -13.22 12.66
C GLN A 325 -11.55 -13.24 14.05
N PRO A 326 -10.87 -14.34 14.43
CA PRO A 326 -10.18 -14.42 15.71
C PRO A 326 -9.14 -13.30 15.76
N LYS A 327 -9.26 -12.42 16.76
CA LYS A 327 -8.45 -11.21 16.93
C LYS A 327 -6.94 -11.48 17.12
N GLU A 328 -6.46 -12.70 16.97
CA GLU A 328 -5.13 -13.13 17.43
C GLU A 328 -3.98 -12.88 16.45
N LYS A 329 -4.18 -12.20 15.31
CA LYS A 329 -3.13 -12.09 14.29
C LYS A 329 -2.73 -10.65 14.02
N LEU A 330 -1.64 -10.23 14.67
CA LEU A 330 -0.91 -8.96 14.48
C LEU A 330 -1.54 -7.73 15.15
N PHE A 331 -1.50 -7.67 16.48
CA PHE A 331 -1.81 -6.46 17.28
C PHE A 331 -0.76 -5.33 17.15
N ILE A 332 0.07 -5.36 16.12
CA ILE A 332 1.17 -4.40 15.99
C ILE A 332 0.62 -3.16 15.32
N ARG A 333 0.76 -2.02 16.01
CA ARG A 333 0.38 -0.71 15.50
C ARG A 333 1.45 -0.20 14.52
N PRO A 334 1.09 0.26 13.32
CA PRO A 334 2.04 0.85 12.39
C PRO A 334 2.62 2.16 12.94
N SER A 335 3.92 2.35 12.73
CA SER A 335 4.61 3.57 13.13
C SER A 335 4.33 4.74 12.18
N GLY A 336 4.72 5.95 12.61
CA GLY A 336 4.44 7.16 11.84
C GLY A 336 5.18 7.21 10.50
N SER A 337 6.44 6.78 10.49
CA SER A 337 7.28 6.74 9.28
C SER A 337 6.70 5.82 8.21
N ASN A 338 6.20 4.64 8.60
CA ASN A 338 5.63 3.66 7.67
C ASN A 338 4.35 4.20 7.01
N LEU A 339 3.51 4.91 7.76
CA LEU A 339 2.29 5.52 7.24
C LEU A 339 2.59 6.72 6.33
N GLN A 340 3.72 7.39 6.51
CA GLN A 340 4.05 8.57 5.71
C GLN A 340 4.34 8.20 4.24
N GLN A 341 5.03 7.08 3.99
CA GLN A 341 5.23 6.57 2.64
C GLN A 341 3.91 6.17 1.98
N LEU A 342 2.99 5.58 2.76
CA LEU A 342 1.67 5.21 2.27
C LEU A 342 0.90 6.42 1.71
N SER A 343 1.05 7.59 2.32
CA SER A 343 0.35 8.81 1.91
C SER A 343 0.64 9.27 0.47
N ASP A 344 1.78 8.85 -0.09
CA ASP A 344 2.18 9.15 -1.47
C ASP A 344 1.49 8.25 -2.51
N HIS A 345 0.80 7.20 -2.06
CA HIS A 345 0.34 6.11 -2.94
C HIS A 345 -1.17 5.83 -2.90
N ILE A 346 -1.93 6.39 -1.94
CA ILE A 346 -3.39 6.21 -1.86
C ILE A 346 -4.15 7.11 -2.85
N GLY A 347 -3.74 8.38 -2.96
CA GLY A 347 -4.31 9.33 -3.91
C GLY A 347 -5.81 9.63 -3.67
N TYR A 348 -6.65 9.25 -4.64
CA TYR A 348 -8.08 9.59 -4.66
C TYR A 348 -8.91 8.71 -3.70
N GLN A 349 -8.41 7.51 -3.38
CA GLN A 349 -9.13 6.57 -2.50
C GLN A 349 -9.05 6.92 -1.01
N THR A 350 -8.41 8.04 -0.66
CA THR A 350 -8.19 8.49 0.72
C THR A 350 -9.47 8.61 1.52
N TYR A 351 -10.56 9.06 0.88
CA TYR A 351 -11.83 9.18 1.58
C TYR A 351 -12.37 7.81 2.00
N GLN A 352 -12.40 6.86 1.06
CA GLN A 352 -12.88 5.50 1.31
C GLN A 352 -11.97 4.74 2.29
N LEU A 353 -10.65 4.95 2.21
CA LEU A 353 -9.69 4.42 3.17
C LEU A 353 -9.98 4.89 4.59
N GLY A 354 -10.22 6.19 4.80
CA GLY A 354 -10.57 6.68 6.13
C GLY A 354 -11.80 6.00 6.71
N ILE A 355 -12.82 5.76 5.88
CA ILE A 355 -14.06 5.07 6.29
C ILE A 355 -13.81 3.59 6.63
N GLU A 356 -13.05 2.85 5.80
CA GLU A 356 -12.69 1.46 6.11
C GLU A 356 -11.84 1.35 7.38
N LEU A 357 -10.93 2.31 7.60
CA LEU A 357 -10.15 2.44 8.83
C LEU A 357 -10.99 2.87 10.06
N GLY A 358 -12.27 3.19 9.87
CA GLY A 358 -13.20 3.49 10.96
C GLY A 358 -13.25 4.96 11.40
N LEU A 359 -12.76 5.89 10.57
CA LEU A 359 -13.04 7.32 10.76
C LEU A 359 -14.49 7.62 10.38
N LYS A 360 -15.08 8.61 11.05
CA LYS A 360 -16.44 9.06 10.76
C LYS A 360 -16.48 9.97 9.54
N VAL A 361 -17.61 9.99 8.82
CA VAL A 361 -17.81 10.88 7.66
C VAL A 361 -17.57 12.35 8.01
N VAL A 362 -17.96 12.77 9.23
CA VAL A 362 -17.74 14.15 9.71
C VAL A 362 -16.25 14.46 9.87
N GLU A 363 -15.44 13.49 10.32
CA GLU A 363 -14.00 13.65 10.45
C GLU A 363 -13.36 13.74 9.07
N MET A 364 -13.78 12.90 8.14
CA MET A 364 -13.33 12.94 6.74
C MET A 364 -13.64 14.28 6.06
N GLN A 365 -14.84 14.81 6.25
CA GLN A 365 -15.21 16.16 5.77
C GLN A 365 -14.36 17.27 6.39
N GLN A 366 -13.94 17.12 7.65
CA GLN A 366 -13.06 18.09 8.29
C GLN A 366 -11.65 18.03 7.72
N ILE A 367 -11.11 16.82 7.48
CA ILE A 367 -9.80 16.61 6.84
C ILE A 367 -9.78 17.22 5.43
N GLU A 368 -10.82 16.96 4.63
CA GLU A 368 -10.98 17.52 3.28
C GLU A 368 -10.99 19.06 3.31
N ARG A 369 -11.66 19.66 4.30
CA ARG A 369 -11.68 21.13 4.50
C ARG A 369 -10.34 21.69 4.97
N ASN A 370 -9.59 20.95 5.79
CA ASN A 370 -8.28 21.36 6.28
C ASN A 370 -7.22 21.32 5.16
N HIS A 371 -7.35 20.38 4.23
CA HIS A 371 -6.36 20.08 3.20
C HIS A 371 -6.98 20.13 1.79
N VAL A 372 -7.63 21.26 1.47
CA VAL A 372 -8.28 21.48 0.17
C VAL A 372 -7.28 21.23 -0.97
N THR A 373 -7.63 20.39 -1.93
CA THR A 373 -6.80 19.99 -3.11
C THR A 373 -5.49 19.25 -2.84
N ASN A 374 -5.13 18.98 -1.58
CA ASN A 374 -3.90 18.25 -1.24
C ASN A 374 -4.21 16.84 -0.72
N LEU A 375 -4.40 15.89 -1.64
CA LEU A 375 -4.72 14.50 -1.33
C LEU A 375 -3.66 13.81 -0.46
N ARG A 376 -2.37 14.13 -0.66
CA ARG A 376 -1.28 13.61 0.16
C ARG A 376 -1.46 14.00 1.62
N SER A 377 -1.65 15.30 1.90
CA SER A 377 -1.89 15.78 3.28
C SER A 377 -3.19 15.28 3.87
N GLN A 378 -4.25 15.12 3.06
CA GLN A 378 -5.48 14.46 3.52
C GLN A 378 -5.19 13.03 3.97
N THR A 379 -4.44 12.26 3.18
CA THR A 379 -4.09 10.87 3.48
C THR A 379 -3.25 10.78 4.74
N GLU A 380 -2.26 11.66 4.87
CA GLU A 380 -1.43 11.75 6.07
C GLU A 380 -2.26 12.07 7.33
N GLU A 381 -3.22 13.00 7.26
CA GLU A 381 -4.11 13.31 8.39
C GLU A 381 -5.04 12.13 8.71
N VAL A 382 -5.59 11.43 7.70
CA VAL A 382 -6.41 10.22 7.86
C VAL A 382 -5.63 9.14 8.60
N LEU A 383 -4.44 8.78 8.11
CA LEU A 383 -3.62 7.73 8.70
C LEU A 383 -3.15 8.11 10.11
N ASN A 384 -2.81 9.38 10.35
CA ASN A 384 -2.43 9.84 11.67
C ASN A 384 -3.58 9.83 12.68
N LYS A 385 -4.81 10.18 12.26
CA LYS A 385 -5.99 10.06 13.12
C LYS A 385 -6.32 8.60 13.41
N TRP A 386 -6.37 7.76 12.37
CA TRP A 386 -6.61 6.34 12.51
C TRP A 386 -5.60 5.69 13.46
N ARG A 387 -4.30 5.97 13.33
CA ARG A 387 -3.23 5.41 14.19
C ARG A 387 -3.47 5.63 15.69
N ARG A 388 -4.24 6.66 16.07
CA ARG A 388 -4.59 6.94 17.48
C ARG A 388 -5.74 6.07 17.99
N HIS A 389 -6.45 5.36 17.11
CA HIS A 389 -7.53 4.45 17.48
C HIS A 389 -6.96 3.21 18.20
N PRO A 390 -7.68 2.65 19.18
CA PRO A 390 -7.26 1.44 19.88
C PRO A 390 -7.12 0.24 18.92
N GLU A 391 -7.93 0.19 17.86
CA GLU A 391 -7.93 -0.88 16.86
C GLU A 391 -6.93 -0.67 15.71
N ALA A 392 -6.05 0.34 15.81
CA ALA A 392 -5.11 0.67 14.74
C ALA A 392 -3.95 -0.34 14.65
N THR A 393 -4.18 -1.44 13.92
CA THR A 393 -3.19 -2.50 13.69
C THR A 393 -2.86 -2.64 12.20
N TYR A 394 -1.72 -3.27 11.87
CA TYR A 394 -1.40 -3.62 10.48
C TYR A 394 -2.50 -4.50 9.86
N GLU A 395 -3.10 -5.41 10.62
CA GLU A 395 -4.17 -6.26 10.12
C GLU A 395 -5.36 -5.43 9.60
N VAL A 396 -5.81 -4.44 10.39
CA VAL A 396 -6.90 -3.53 9.99
C VAL A 396 -6.51 -2.71 8.75
N LEU A 397 -5.28 -2.20 8.70
CA LEU A 397 -4.77 -1.46 7.54
C LEU A 397 -4.72 -2.33 6.28
N LEU A 398 -4.15 -3.52 6.38
CA LEU A 398 -4.03 -4.45 5.26
C LEU A 398 -5.41 -4.85 4.74
N LYS A 399 -6.37 -5.17 5.63
CA LYS A 399 -7.75 -5.45 5.24
C LYS A 399 -8.38 -4.28 4.50
N ALA A 400 -8.22 -3.06 5.01
CA ALA A 400 -8.72 -1.86 4.35
C ALA A 400 -8.07 -1.66 2.96
N LEU A 401 -6.76 -1.83 2.84
CA LEU A 401 -6.04 -1.70 1.57
C LEU A 401 -6.42 -2.79 0.56
N TYR A 402 -6.57 -4.05 1.00
CA TYR A 402 -7.02 -5.13 0.13
C TYR A 402 -8.44 -4.87 -0.40
N ARG A 403 -9.34 -4.34 0.44
CA ARG A 403 -10.70 -3.96 0.02
C ARG A 403 -10.74 -2.84 -1.00
N LEU A 404 -9.82 -1.88 -0.88
CA LEU A 404 -9.68 -0.80 -1.85
C LEU A 404 -8.87 -1.21 -3.07
N GLU A 405 -8.46 -2.48 -3.13
CA GLU A 405 -7.62 -3.04 -4.18
C GLU A 405 -6.25 -2.35 -4.30
N LEU A 406 -5.79 -1.75 -3.21
CA LEU A 406 -4.48 -1.11 -3.09
C LEU A 406 -3.37 -2.11 -2.74
N SER A 407 -3.46 -3.34 -3.26
CA SER A 407 -2.43 -4.36 -3.05
C SER A 407 -1.07 -3.94 -3.60
N SER A 408 -1.04 -3.08 -4.62
CA SER A 408 0.17 -2.48 -5.18
C SER A 408 0.91 -1.57 -4.19
N VAL A 409 0.21 -1.10 -3.15
CA VAL A 409 0.77 -0.20 -2.13
C VAL A 409 1.42 -0.98 -0.98
N LEU A 410 1.12 -2.28 -0.86
CA LEU A 410 1.68 -3.15 0.20
C LEU A 410 3.21 -3.16 0.30
N PRO A 411 3.99 -3.13 -0.81
CA PRO A 411 5.45 -3.07 -0.72
C PRO A 411 5.99 -1.82 -0.02
N TYR A 412 5.21 -0.74 0.09
CA TYR A 412 5.59 0.48 0.81
C TYR A 412 5.29 0.40 2.31
N ILE A 413 4.63 -0.67 2.76
CA ILE A 413 4.46 -0.97 4.17
C ILE A 413 5.71 -1.72 4.61
N THR A 414 6.74 -0.97 4.99
CA THR A 414 7.89 -1.55 5.68
C THR A 414 7.43 -2.02 7.05
N TYR A 415 7.34 -3.33 7.27
CA TYR A 415 7.28 -3.83 8.64
C TYR A 415 8.52 -3.32 9.35
N GLU A 416 8.37 -2.62 10.48
CA GLU A 416 9.53 -2.15 11.23
C GLU A 416 10.46 -3.34 11.50
N GLU A 417 11.77 -3.11 11.38
CA GLU A 417 12.81 -4.13 11.51
C GLU A 417 12.67 -5.01 12.76
N GLY A 418 11.97 -4.56 13.81
CA GLY A 418 11.63 -5.39 14.97
C GLY A 418 10.77 -6.64 14.66
N LEU A 419 10.00 -6.66 13.57
CA LEU A 419 9.28 -7.85 13.10
C LEU A 419 10.15 -8.73 12.20
N ALA A 420 11.09 -8.17 11.45
CA ALA A 420 12.09 -8.94 10.70
C ALA A 420 13.11 -9.58 11.66
N GLU A 421 13.49 -8.90 12.75
CA GLU A 421 14.26 -9.47 13.85
C GLU A 421 13.48 -10.53 14.64
N GLN A 422 12.14 -10.40 14.76
CA GLN A 422 11.28 -11.44 15.34
C GLN A 422 10.98 -12.60 14.37
N ALA A 423 11.02 -12.37 13.06
CA ALA A 423 10.76 -13.38 12.02
C ALA A 423 12.03 -14.13 11.55
N GLU A 424 13.21 -13.52 11.67
CA GLU A 424 14.52 -14.14 11.37
C GLU A 424 15.33 -14.49 12.63
N VAL A 425 14.66 -14.83 13.73
CA VAL A 425 15.31 -15.45 14.90
C VAL A 425 16.08 -16.73 14.49
N ILE A 426 15.62 -17.38 13.42
CA ILE A 426 16.26 -18.52 12.77
C ILE A 426 16.52 -18.11 11.31
N SER A 427 17.78 -18.09 10.89
CA SER A 427 18.11 -17.76 9.49
C SER A 427 17.56 -18.84 8.55
N SER A 428 17.36 -18.50 7.27
CA SER A 428 16.96 -19.49 6.26
C SER A 428 17.94 -20.68 6.13
N ASP A 429 19.21 -20.48 6.49
CA ASP A 429 20.24 -21.53 6.53
C ASP A 429 20.11 -22.40 7.77
N ASP A 430 19.81 -21.82 8.93
CA ASP A 430 19.55 -22.56 10.17
C ASP A 430 18.30 -23.42 10.05
N ARG A 431 17.25 -22.88 9.42
CA ARG A 431 16.03 -23.63 9.09
C ARG A 431 16.36 -24.83 8.21
N ARG A 432 17.12 -24.62 7.13
CA ARG A 432 17.57 -25.71 6.25
C ARG A 432 18.41 -26.75 6.99
N ARG A 433 19.27 -26.34 7.92
CA ARG A 433 20.06 -27.27 8.76
C ARG A 433 19.17 -28.11 9.67
N ILE A 434 18.20 -27.48 10.35
CA ILE A 434 17.24 -28.17 11.21
C ILE A 434 16.42 -29.17 10.38
N GLU A 435 15.83 -28.72 9.26
CA GLU A 435 14.98 -29.56 8.39
C GLU A 435 15.75 -30.72 7.71
N HIS A 436 17.09 -30.65 7.62
CA HIS A 436 17.90 -31.73 7.03
C HIS A 436 18.03 -32.97 7.93
N HIS A 437 17.66 -32.89 9.20
CA HIS A 437 17.66 -34.04 10.11
C HIS A 437 16.43 -34.93 9.88
N ALA A 438 16.64 -36.25 9.80
CA ALA A 438 15.61 -37.22 9.43
C ALA A 438 14.57 -37.51 10.54
N GLY A 439 14.92 -37.26 11.81
CA GLY A 439 14.04 -37.51 12.96
C GLY A 439 13.58 -36.22 13.64
N GLN A 440 12.31 -36.16 14.04
CA GLN A 440 11.73 -35.01 14.75
C GLN A 440 12.52 -34.67 16.03
N ASP A 441 13.02 -35.68 16.76
CA ASP A 441 13.82 -35.48 17.97
C ASP A 441 15.14 -34.78 17.67
N ASP A 442 15.79 -35.11 16.55
CA ASP A 442 17.02 -34.45 16.12
C ASP A 442 16.73 -33.02 15.65
N GLN A 443 15.60 -32.78 14.97
CA GLN A 443 15.17 -31.44 14.58
C GLN A 443 14.91 -30.56 15.81
N ASN A 444 14.16 -31.07 16.78
CA ASN A 444 13.86 -30.38 18.03
C ASN A 444 15.14 -30.07 18.84
N LYS A 445 16.06 -31.03 18.90
CA LYS A 445 17.36 -30.85 19.57
C LYS A 445 18.19 -29.74 18.94
N ASN A 446 18.29 -29.72 17.61
CA ASN A 446 19.03 -28.67 16.88
C ASN A 446 18.35 -27.30 17.03
N LEU A 447 17.03 -27.24 17.03
CA LEU A 447 16.28 -26.01 17.27
C LEU A 447 16.58 -25.44 18.66
N ILE A 448 16.54 -26.27 19.71
CA ILE A 448 16.85 -25.86 21.09
C ILE A 448 18.32 -25.43 21.22
N GLU A 449 19.25 -26.16 20.62
CA GLU A 449 20.68 -25.79 20.62
C GLU A 449 20.92 -24.43 19.96
N LEU A 450 20.22 -24.16 18.85
CA LEU A 450 20.26 -22.87 18.17
C LEU A 450 19.69 -21.75 19.04
N VAL A 451 18.56 -22.01 19.69
CA VAL A 451 17.91 -21.05 20.60
C VAL A 451 18.85 -20.67 21.75
N ASN A 452 19.45 -21.67 22.40
CA ASN A 452 20.40 -21.47 23.49
C ASN A 452 21.66 -20.70 23.05
N LYS A 453 22.14 -20.93 21.82
CA LYS A 453 23.34 -20.28 21.30
C LYS A 453 23.16 -18.78 21.02
N ARG A 454 21.95 -18.34 20.69
CA ARG A 454 21.65 -16.95 20.28
C ARG A 454 21.15 -16.05 21.42
N GLY A 455 21.00 -16.59 22.64
CA GLY A 455 20.75 -15.82 23.86
C GLY A 455 19.28 -15.54 24.16
N GLU A 456 19.05 -14.71 25.19
CA GLU A 456 17.74 -14.50 25.83
C GLU A 456 16.66 -13.93 24.89
N SER A 457 17.03 -13.05 23.95
CA SER A 457 16.10 -12.50 22.98
C SER A 457 15.51 -13.58 22.06
N THR A 458 16.33 -14.53 21.62
CA THR A 458 15.94 -15.67 20.79
C THR A 458 15.09 -16.67 21.58
N TYR A 459 15.42 -16.86 22.86
CA TYR A 459 14.65 -17.70 23.78
C TYR A 459 13.22 -17.16 23.99
N ASN A 460 13.06 -15.86 24.22
CA ASN A 460 11.74 -15.26 24.41
C ASN A 460 10.85 -15.42 23.16
N VAL A 461 11.41 -15.23 21.96
CA VAL A 461 10.66 -15.46 20.71
C VAL A 461 10.32 -16.93 20.52
N PHE A 462 11.21 -17.86 20.90
CA PHE A 462 10.91 -19.29 20.89
C PHE A 462 9.74 -19.66 21.81
N VAL A 463 9.72 -19.12 23.04
CA VAL A 463 8.60 -19.33 24.00
C VAL A 463 7.29 -18.77 23.45
N ASP A 464 7.31 -17.59 22.84
CA ASP A 464 6.11 -17.02 22.22
C ASP A 464 5.64 -17.83 20.99
N ALA A 465 6.57 -18.35 20.19
CA ALA A 465 6.26 -19.23 19.06
C ALA A 465 5.61 -20.55 19.52
N LEU A 466 6.06 -21.13 20.65
CA LEU A 466 5.42 -22.29 21.27
C LEU A 466 3.98 -21.97 21.69
N ARG A 467 3.76 -20.81 22.32
CA ARG A 467 2.42 -20.36 22.74
C ARG A 467 1.48 -20.18 21.54
N ILE A 468 1.96 -19.55 20.46
CA ILE A 468 1.20 -19.34 19.21
C ILE A 468 0.87 -20.68 18.53
N SER A 469 1.78 -21.65 18.60
CA SER A 469 1.63 -22.96 17.97
C SER A 469 0.77 -23.94 18.78
N GLY A 470 0.17 -23.50 19.90
CA GLY A 470 -0.72 -24.28 20.74
C GLY A 470 -0.05 -25.05 21.88
N TYR A 471 1.27 -24.92 22.05
CA TYR A 471 2.04 -25.54 23.14
C TYR A 471 2.10 -24.66 24.39
N LYS A 472 0.94 -24.23 24.89
CA LYS A 472 0.84 -23.28 26.02
C LYS A 472 1.48 -23.80 27.30
N ASP A 473 1.21 -25.04 27.68
CA ASP A 473 1.72 -25.64 28.91
C ASP A 473 3.25 -25.67 28.93
N LEU A 474 3.87 -26.04 27.79
CA LEU A 474 5.33 -26.05 27.63
C LEU A 474 5.93 -24.64 27.65
N ALA A 475 5.28 -23.68 27.00
CA ALA A 475 5.73 -22.28 27.00
C ALA A 475 5.68 -21.65 28.41
N ASP A 476 4.69 -22.03 29.21
CA ASP A 476 4.53 -21.51 30.57
C ASP A 476 5.51 -22.18 31.55
N GLU A 477 5.81 -23.47 31.38
CA GLU A 477 6.87 -24.19 32.12
C GLU A 477 8.25 -23.57 31.87
N LEU A 478 8.60 -23.33 30.60
CA LEU A 478 9.86 -22.71 30.19
C LEU A 478 10.04 -21.26 30.67
N LYS A 479 8.94 -20.57 31.01
CA LYS A 479 8.98 -19.20 31.53
C LYS A 479 9.28 -19.17 33.03
N TYR A 480 8.86 -20.20 33.77
CA TYR A 480 8.98 -20.27 35.23
C TYR A 480 10.43 -20.46 35.68
N ASP A 481 11.18 -21.31 34.98
CA ASP A 481 12.59 -21.61 35.30
C ASP A 481 13.53 -20.40 35.11
N SER A 482 13.16 -19.44 34.27
CA SER A 482 13.96 -18.22 34.06
C SER A 482 13.90 -17.21 35.21
N GLN A 483 12.99 -17.39 36.18
CA GLN A 483 12.76 -16.44 37.28
C GLN A 483 13.20 -16.92 38.67
N GLU A 484 13.65 -18.16 38.85
CA GLU A 484 13.89 -18.73 40.20
C GLU A 484 15.34 -18.66 40.75
N GLU A 485 16.35 -18.21 40.00
CA GLU A 485 17.69 -17.99 40.58
C GLU A 485 17.80 -16.61 41.26
N GLY A 486 17.16 -16.48 42.42
CA GLY A 486 17.19 -15.25 43.21
C GLY A 486 16.45 -15.27 44.54
N SER A 487 16.35 -16.41 45.24
CA SER A 487 15.78 -16.43 46.60
C SER A 487 16.82 -15.96 47.64
N GLY A 488 16.91 -14.64 47.80
CA GLY A 488 17.47 -13.99 48.99
C GLY A 488 16.39 -13.11 49.61
N GLU A 489 15.90 -13.49 50.80
CA GLU A 489 14.99 -12.67 51.61
C GLU A 489 15.61 -11.28 51.90
N ALA A 490 15.13 -10.22 51.25
CA ALA A 490 15.07 -8.85 51.79
C ALA A 490 14.37 -7.90 50.80
N LEU A 491 13.31 -7.24 51.30
CA LEU A 491 12.72 -5.98 50.82
C LEU A 491 12.31 -5.92 49.33
N GLU A 492 10.99 -5.94 49.10
CA GLU A 492 10.39 -5.46 47.85
C GLU A 492 10.96 -4.09 47.44
N PRO A 493 11.58 -3.94 46.26
CA PRO A 493 11.71 -2.64 45.63
C PRO A 493 10.46 -2.39 44.81
N GLN A 494 9.76 -1.31 45.13
CA GLN A 494 8.80 -0.65 44.24
C GLN A 494 9.48 -0.26 42.92
N ASN A 495 9.54 -1.18 41.94
CA ASN A 495 10.05 -0.90 40.59
C ASN A 495 9.32 -1.73 39.52
N LYS A 496 8.01 -1.94 39.69
CA LYS A 496 7.13 -2.58 38.67
C LYS A 496 6.80 -1.68 37.46
N GLY A 497 7.57 -0.62 37.20
CA GLY A 497 7.35 0.32 36.10
C GLY A 497 8.51 0.46 35.10
N LEU A 498 9.58 -0.33 35.25
CA LEU A 498 10.78 -0.20 34.41
C LEU A 498 10.83 -1.16 33.22
N SER A 499 10.00 -2.21 33.16
CA SER A 499 9.99 -3.18 32.08
C SER A 499 9.36 -2.68 30.76
N GLU A 500 8.79 -1.47 30.75
CA GLU A 500 8.22 -0.86 29.53
C GLU A 500 9.22 0.03 28.76
N TRP A 501 10.41 0.27 29.30
CA TRP A 501 11.36 1.23 28.72
C TRP A 501 12.53 0.51 28.07
N ASN A 502 12.40 0.18 26.78
CA ASN A 502 13.46 -0.41 25.95
C ASN A 502 14.59 0.59 25.59
N VAL A 503 15.14 1.33 26.57
CA VAL A 503 16.36 2.11 26.33
C VAL A 503 17.55 1.29 26.81
N PRO A 504 18.44 0.84 25.90
CA PRO A 504 19.62 0.08 26.31
C PRO A 504 20.53 0.86 27.26
N VAL A 505 21.03 0.18 28.30
CA VAL A 505 21.87 0.78 29.37
C VAL A 505 23.10 1.48 28.81
N TYR A 506 23.73 0.92 27.77
CA TYR A 506 24.92 1.51 27.15
C TYR A 506 24.67 2.89 26.54
N LYS A 507 23.47 3.13 25.97
CA LYS A 507 23.11 4.46 25.42
C LYS A 507 23.04 5.49 26.52
N VAL A 508 22.52 5.12 27.70
CA VAL A 508 22.47 6.01 28.86
C VAL A 508 23.87 6.33 29.38
N ARG A 509 24.78 5.34 29.42
CA ARG A 509 26.19 5.55 29.79
C ARG A 509 26.91 6.50 28.82
N LEU A 510 26.73 6.31 27.52
CA LEU A 510 27.27 7.20 26.48
C LEU A 510 26.73 8.63 26.63
N GLN A 511 25.42 8.79 26.87
CA GLN A 511 24.83 10.12 27.04
C GLN A 511 25.35 10.83 28.29
N LYS A 512 25.41 10.15 29.44
CA LYS A 512 25.88 10.76 30.70
C LYS A 512 27.33 11.23 30.60
N ASN A 513 28.14 10.54 29.81
CA ASN A 513 29.55 10.87 29.59
C ASN A 513 29.80 11.67 28.30
N TYR A 514 28.75 12.10 27.59
CA TYR A 514 28.88 12.73 26.26
C TYR A 514 29.85 13.91 26.25
N SER A 515 29.78 14.78 27.27
CA SER A 515 30.68 15.93 27.37
C SER A 515 32.14 15.51 27.54
N ASN A 516 32.42 14.55 28.43
CA ASN A 516 33.79 14.08 28.67
C ASN A 516 34.35 13.40 27.42
N ILE A 517 33.55 12.55 26.77
CA ILE A 517 33.94 11.86 25.54
C ILE A 517 34.28 12.87 24.44
N VAL A 518 33.40 13.85 24.20
CA VAL A 518 33.58 14.83 23.12
C VAL A 518 34.84 15.69 23.28
N HIS A 519 35.27 15.96 24.52
CA HIS A 519 36.45 16.81 24.78
C HIS A 519 37.76 16.02 24.93
N CYS A 520 37.71 14.74 25.30
CA CYS A 520 38.91 13.99 25.69
C CYS A 520 39.44 13.05 24.59
N ILE A 521 38.61 12.59 23.64
CA ILE A 521 39.05 11.57 22.68
C ILE A 521 39.72 12.15 21.42
N ASN A 522 40.72 11.44 20.89
CA ASN A 522 41.16 11.60 19.51
C ASN A 522 40.48 10.54 18.63
N HIS A 523 39.57 10.97 17.76
CA HIS A 523 38.74 10.08 16.95
C HIS A 523 39.49 9.17 15.95
N GLU A 524 40.71 9.51 15.49
CA GLU A 524 41.33 8.84 14.34
C GLU A 524 41.54 7.34 14.59
N ASN A 525 42.23 6.99 15.68
CA ASN A 525 42.49 5.59 16.05
C ASN A 525 41.20 4.83 16.39
N ILE A 526 40.22 5.53 16.97
CA ILE A 526 38.94 4.93 17.38
C ILE A 526 38.09 4.60 16.14
N VAL A 527 38.03 5.51 15.16
CA VAL A 527 37.26 5.30 13.93
C VAL A 527 37.87 4.15 13.12
N ASP A 528 39.19 4.10 12.98
CA ASP A 528 39.86 3.00 12.27
C ASP A 528 39.62 1.65 12.96
N HIS A 529 39.67 1.59 14.30
CA HIS A 529 39.29 0.41 15.06
C HIS A 529 37.85 -0.01 14.77
N LEU A 530 36.89 0.92 14.85
CA LEU A 530 35.48 0.63 14.63
C LEU A 530 35.16 0.19 13.18
N ILE A 531 35.89 0.67 12.18
CA ILE A 531 35.78 0.17 10.80
C ILE A 531 36.29 -1.28 10.72
N SER A 532 37.40 -1.61 11.40
CA SER A 532 37.98 -2.96 11.34
C SER A 532 37.08 -4.06 11.94
N PHE A 533 36.10 -3.68 12.76
CA PHE A 533 35.09 -4.57 13.36
C PHE A 533 33.70 -4.47 12.71
N ASP A 534 33.60 -3.82 11.55
CA ASP A 534 32.37 -3.56 10.79
C ASP A 534 31.30 -2.82 11.62
N ILE A 535 31.72 -1.94 12.54
CA ILE A 535 30.82 -1.08 13.31
C ILE A 535 30.53 0.24 12.58
N LEU A 536 31.54 0.79 11.90
CA LEU A 536 31.41 1.97 11.05
C LEU A 536 31.71 1.64 9.60
N THR A 537 31.02 2.31 8.69
CA THR A 537 31.33 2.23 7.26
C THR A 537 32.40 3.26 6.85
N ILE A 538 32.97 3.09 5.66
CA ILE A 538 33.87 4.09 5.06
C ILE A 538 33.15 5.44 4.89
N ALA A 539 31.85 5.43 4.58
CA ALA A 539 31.04 6.64 4.44
C ALA A 539 30.90 7.39 5.77
N ASP A 540 30.71 6.67 6.89
CA ASP A 540 30.66 7.26 8.22
C ASP A 540 31.98 7.95 8.58
N SER A 541 33.11 7.30 8.28
CA SER A 541 34.44 7.87 8.48
C SER A 541 34.65 9.15 7.67
N GLN A 542 34.22 9.18 6.40
CA GLN A 542 34.27 10.39 5.57
C GLN A 542 33.41 11.51 6.16
N MET A 543 32.21 11.19 6.64
CA MET A 543 31.30 12.15 7.25
C MET A 543 31.85 12.73 8.57
N ILE A 544 32.49 11.90 9.40
CA ILE A 544 33.17 12.36 10.63
C ILE A 544 34.35 13.26 10.24
N ASN A 545 35.16 12.85 9.27
CA ASN A 545 36.36 13.58 8.85
C ASN A 545 36.07 14.90 8.14
N ALA A 546 34.89 15.04 7.53
CA ALA A 546 34.44 16.30 6.94
C ALA A 546 34.16 17.40 7.98
N CYS A 547 34.01 17.06 9.28
CA CYS A 547 33.83 18.06 10.33
C CYS A 547 35.17 18.80 10.61
N PRO A 548 35.18 20.15 10.64
CA PRO A 548 36.42 20.93 10.66
C PRO A 548 37.18 20.93 12.00
N ALA A 549 36.52 20.67 13.13
CA ALA A 549 37.13 20.71 14.45
C ALA A 549 37.02 19.38 15.19
N GLN A 550 38.05 18.99 15.96
CA GLN A 550 38.10 17.71 16.69
C GLN A 550 36.84 17.44 17.54
N ILE A 551 36.37 18.46 18.26
CA ILE A 551 35.13 18.40 19.06
C ILE A 551 33.91 18.05 18.17
N GLN A 552 33.81 18.61 16.97
CA GLN A 552 32.71 18.32 16.05
C GLN A 552 32.80 16.91 15.47
N LYS A 553 34.03 16.44 15.17
CA LYS A 553 34.27 15.05 14.77
C LYS A 553 33.83 14.07 15.86
N ASN A 554 34.22 14.33 17.12
CA ASN A 554 33.83 13.51 18.27
C ASN A 554 32.30 13.52 18.49
N ARG A 555 31.63 14.66 18.33
CA ARG A 555 30.17 14.74 18.39
C ARG A 555 29.52 13.86 17.33
N LYS A 556 30.02 13.93 16.10
CA LYS A 556 29.47 13.13 15.00
C LYS A 556 29.65 11.62 15.21
N LEU A 557 30.81 11.22 15.74
CA LEU A 557 31.06 9.84 16.17
C LEU A 557 30.08 9.40 17.28
N MET A 558 29.86 10.24 18.29
CA MET A 558 28.92 9.95 19.38
C MET A 558 27.47 9.84 18.89
N ASP A 559 27.07 10.68 17.94
CA ASP A 559 25.75 10.60 17.33
C ASP A 559 25.55 9.24 16.66
N ILE A 560 26.56 8.72 15.95
CA ILE A 560 26.50 7.39 15.33
C ILE A 560 26.43 6.29 16.39
N LEU A 561 27.28 6.34 17.44
CA LEU A 561 27.31 5.34 18.51
C LEU A 561 26.01 5.29 19.33
N LEU A 562 25.35 6.43 19.55
CA LEU A 562 24.05 6.49 20.24
C LEU A 562 22.93 5.81 19.41
N HIS A 563 23.06 5.76 18.09
CA HIS A 563 22.14 5.05 17.21
C HIS A 563 22.57 3.61 16.92
N GLY A 564 23.83 3.27 17.19
CA GLY A 564 24.41 1.95 16.98
C GLY A 564 23.99 0.89 18.02
N SER A 565 24.52 -0.33 17.82
CA SER A 565 24.27 -1.51 18.64
C SER A 565 25.18 -1.59 19.88
N GLU A 566 24.86 -2.49 20.81
CA GLU A 566 25.68 -2.76 21.99
C GLU A 566 27.09 -3.26 21.63
N LYS A 567 27.22 -4.02 20.54
CA LYS A 567 28.52 -4.44 19.99
C LYS A 567 29.40 -3.22 19.67
N GLY A 568 28.81 -2.16 19.09
CA GLY A 568 29.54 -0.93 18.78
C GLY A 568 30.03 -0.20 20.03
N PHE A 569 29.25 -0.23 21.11
CA PHE A 569 29.67 0.31 22.40
C PHE A 569 30.85 -0.47 23.01
N ILE A 570 30.81 -1.81 22.98
CA ILE A 570 31.89 -2.65 23.51
C ILE A 570 33.20 -2.41 22.75
N GLU A 571 33.16 -2.37 21.42
CA GLU A 571 34.35 -2.10 20.60
C GLU A 571 34.86 -0.66 20.77
N PHE A 572 33.96 0.30 20.99
CA PHE A 572 34.35 1.67 21.34
C PHE A 572 35.12 1.72 22.67
N LEU A 573 34.67 1.02 23.71
CA LEU A 573 35.40 0.95 24.99
C LEU A 573 36.75 0.26 24.84
N LYS A 574 36.87 -0.78 24.01
CA LYS A 574 38.16 -1.42 23.72
C LYS A 574 39.12 -0.45 23.04
N ALA A 575 38.67 0.27 22.01
CA ALA A 575 39.48 1.28 21.34
C ALA A 575 39.99 2.36 22.30
N LEU A 576 39.16 2.81 23.26
CA LEU A 576 39.58 3.78 24.28
C LEU A 576 40.66 3.22 25.25
N ARG A 577 40.68 1.91 25.48
CA ARG A 577 41.69 1.26 26.34
C ARG A 577 43.01 1.00 25.65
N GLU A 578 43.05 1.03 24.32
CA GLU A 578 44.30 0.91 23.56
C GLU A 578 45.16 2.18 23.68
N ASP A 579 44.55 3.32 23.95
CA ASP A 579 45.25 4.56 24.29
C ASP A 579 45.35 4.75 25.82
N SER A 580 46.59 4.81 26.30
CA SER A 580 46.92 5.07 27.71
C SER A 580 46.28 6.35 28.27
N VAL A 581 45.98 7.34 27.43
CA VAL A 581 45.38 8.62 27.85
C VAL A 581 43.87 8.47 28.08
N THR A 582 43.18 7.58 27.36
CA THR A 582 41.73 7.41 27.44
C THR A 582 41.27 6.16 28.18
N THR A 583 42.21 5.37 28.73
CA THR A 583 41.89 4.17 29.51
C THR A 583 41.00 4.51 30.73
N GLU A 584 41.35 5.55 31.49
CA GLU A 584 40.55 5.99 32.65
C GLU A 584 39.14 6.42 32.25
N LEU A 585 38.99 7.04 31.08
CA LEU A 585 37.69 7.45 30.53
C LEU A 585 36.83 6.23 30.15
N ALA A 586 37.42 5.18 29.59
CA ALA A 586 36.70 3.94 29.29
C ALA A 586 36.11 3.31 30.55
N ASP A 587 36.90 3.26 31.62
CA ASP A 587 36.49 2.71 32.91
C ASP A 587 35.44 3.59 33.61
N GLU A 588 35.54 4.92 33.48
CA GLU A 588 34.52 5.87 33.94
C GLU A 588 33.17 5.64 33.23
N ILE A 589 33.18 5.47 31.90
CA ILE A 589 31.97 5.23 31.12
C ILE A 589 31.32 3.90 31.51
N GLU A 590 32.11 2.83 31.64
CA GLU A 590 31.59 1.49 31.97
C GLU A 590 31.03 1.42 33.40
N SER A 591 31.70 2.10 34.35
CA SER A 591 31.28 2.14 35.76
C SER A 591 30.17 3.15 36.07
N THR A 592 29.77 3.98 35.09
CA THR A 592 28.72 4.98 35.27
C THR A 592 27.39 4.34 35.70
N LEU A 593 26.93 4.72 36.90
CA LEU A 593 25.65 4.27 37.46
C LEU A 593 24.48 4.81 36.62
N VAL A 594 23.64 3.90 36.15
CA VAL A 594 22.43 4.23 35.38
C VAL A 594 21.22 4.10 36.30
N THR A 595 20.46 5.19 36.47
CA THR A 595 19.25 5.22 37.30
C THR A 595 17.99 5.17 36.44
N SER A 596 16.85 4.82 37.06
CA SER A 596 15.53 4.87 36.42
C SER A 596 15.18 6.25 35.85
N ARG A 597 15.63 7.32 36.53
CA ARG A 597 15.47 8.70 36.07
C ARG A 597 16.27 8.99 34.80
N ASP A 598 17.48 8.42 34.68
CA ASP A 598 18.32 8.59 33.50
C ASP A 598 17.69 7.92 32.26
N ILE A 599 17.15 6.70 32.44
CA ILE A 599 16.42 5.96 31.40
C ILE A 599 15.19 6.75 30.94
N SER A 600 14.40 7.28 31.88
CA SER A 600 13.21 8.07 31.58
C SER A 600 13.54 9.36 30.81
N THR A 601 14.63 10.03 31.20
CA THR A 601 15.11 11.25 30.54
C THR A 601 15.53 10.96 29.11
N MET A 602 16.29 9.88 28.90
CA MET A 602 16.72 9.45 27.56
C MET A 602 15.54 9.13 26.66
N HIS A 603 14.55 8.38 27.14
CA HIS A 603 13.36 8.07 26.37
C HIS A 603 12.56 9.33 25.96
N GLY A 604 12.55 10.36 26.80
CA GLY A 604 11.95 11.66 26.46
C GLY A 604 12.65 12.39 25.32
N CYS A 605 13.95 12.16 25.10
CA CYS A 605 14.70 12.76 24.00
C CYS A 605 14.53 12.04 22.66
N TYR A 606 14.00 10.81 22.66
CA TYR A 606 13.74 10.01 21.45
C TYR A 606 12.26 10.04 20.99
N LYS A 607 11.40 10.76 21.71
CA LYS A 607 10.03 11.10 21.27
C LYS A 607 10.03 12.45 20.58
#